data_AF-A0A0H5CPG3-F1
#
_entry.id   AF-A0A0H5CPG3-F1
#
_cell.length_a   1.000
_cell.length_b   1.000
_cell.length_c   1.000
_cell.angle_alpha   90.00
_cell.angle_beta   90.00
_cell.angle_gamma   90.00
#
_symmetry.space_group_name_H-M   'P 1'
#
loop_
_entity.id
_entity.type
_entity.pdbx_description
1 polymer ?
#
loop_
_entity_poly.entity_id
_entity_poly.type
_entity_poly.pdbx_seq_one_letter_code
_entity_poly.pdbx_strand_id
1 'polypeptide(L)'
;MPNGDQISVNFAEVAAASQSLSSTASQLETLLGDLKARLAPLQAGYTGQAKELWDAKQREWNDAQDSLRQVLASIGMAVQQTGDNYEQTEKANASRWM
;
A
#
# COMPACT_ATOMS: atom_id res chain seq x y z
N MET A 1 -7.09 4.86 30.51
CA MET A 1 -7.70 4.19 29.35
C MET A 1 -7.39 5.06 28.13
N PRO A 2 -6.98 4.52 26.99
CA PRO A 2 -6.89 5.31 25.77
C PRO A 2 -8.27 5.91 25.48
N ASN A 3 -8.34 7.19 25.18
CA ASN A 3 -9.63 7.86 24.90
C ASN A 3 -10.14 7.39 23.52
N GLY A 4 -11.42 7.02 23.40
CA GLY A 4 -12.01 6.55 22.13
C GLY A 4 -11.89 7.54 20.97
N ASP A 5 -11.76 8.84 21.29
CA ASP A 5 -11.45 9.91 20.34
C ASP A 5 -10.06 9.75 19.70
N GLN A 6 -9.04 9.42 20.51
CA GLN A 6 -7.67 9.19 20.03
C GLN A 6 -7.58 7.96 19.11
N ILE A 7 -8.36 6.92 19.43
CA ILE A 7 -8.42 5.71 18.60
C ILE A 7 -9.12 6.01 17.26
N SER A 8 -10.21 6.77 17.27
CA SER A 8 -10.94 7.19 16.07
C SER A 8 -10.05 8.02 15.13
N VAL A 9 -9.25 8.94 15.70
CA VAL A 9 -8.26 9.72 14.94
C VAL A 9 -7.21 8.82 14.29
N ASN A 10 -6.63 7.88 15.04
CA ASN A 10 -5.64 6.95 14.50
C ASN A 10 -6.21 6.11 13.34
N PHE A 11 -7.47 5.65 13.43
CA PHE A 11 -8.11 4.93 12.33
C PHE A 11 -8.25 5.79 11.07
N ALA A 12 -8.67 7.05 11.23
CA ALA A 12 -8.81 7.98 10.11
C ALA A 12 -7.46 8.27 9.44
N GLU A 13 -6.40 8.46 10.22
CA GLU A 13 -5.04 8.68 9.71
C GLU A 13 -4.51 7.47 8.94
N VAL A 14 -4.74 6.26 9.46
CA VAL A 14 -4.31 5.03 8.80
C VAL A 14 -5.10 4.79 7.50
N ALA A 15 -6.41 5.04 7.50
CA ALA A 15 -7.23 4.98 6.29
C ALA A 15 -6.75 5.98 5.23
N ALA A 16 -6.43 7.21 5.63
CA ALA A 16 -5.89 8.23 4.73
C ALA A 16 -4.53 7.82 4.16
N ALA A 17 -3.62 7.30 4.99
CA ALA A 17 -2.32 6.79 4.55
C ALA A 17 -2.47 5.64 3.54
N SER A 18 -3.40 4.70 3.77
CA SER A 18 -3.71 3.62 2.84
C SER A 18 -4.21 4.15 1.49
N GLN A 19 -5.08 5.17 1.51
CA GLN A 19 -5.59 5.79 0.28
C GLN A 19 -4.49 6.51 -0.51
N SER A 20 -3.60 7.23 0.18
CA SER A 20 -2.42 7.86 -0.43
C SER A 20 -1.50 6.82 -1.07
N LEU A 21 -1.20 5.72 -0.36
CA LEU A 21 -0.38 4.62 -0.88
C LEU A 21 -1.02 3.99 -2.13
N SER A 22 -2.32 3.69 -2.09
CA SER A 22 -3.02 3.16 -3.27
C SER A 22 -2.96 4.12 -4.46
N SER A 23 -3.07 5.43 -4.21
CA SER A 23 -2.97 6.45 -5.27
C SER A 23 -1.57 6.50 -5.87
N THR A 24 -0.52 6.44 -5.03
CA THR A 24 0.86 6.32 -5.49
C THR A 24 1.08 5.04 -6.29
N ALA A 25 0.47 3.92 -5.90
CA ALA A 25 0.51 2.66 -6.67
C ALA A 25 -0.01 2.86 -8.10
N SER A 26 -1.19 3.48 -8.25
CA SER A 26 -1.81 3.72 -9.56
C SER A 26 -1.00 4.72 -10.40
N GLN A 27 -0.41 5.73 -9.78
CA GLN A 27 0.45 6.69 -10.47
C GLN A 27 1.71 6.02 -10.99
N LEU A 28 2.32 5.16 -10.17
CA LEU A 28 3.40 4.30 -10.61
C LEU A 28 2.89 3.52 -11.83
N GLU A 29 1.81 2.73 -11.73
CA GLU A 29 1.23 1.90 -12.82
C GLU A 29 1.14 2.62 -14.15
N THR A 30 0.63 3.85 -14.11
CA THR A 30 0.51 4.72 -15.28
C THR A 30 1.88 5.02 -15.89
N LEU A 31 2.86 5.42 -15.08
CA LEU A 31 4.21 5.74 -15.54
C LEU A 31 4.91 4.55 -16.22
N LEU A 32 4.74 3.32 -15.69
CA LEU A 32 5.28 2.13 -16.36
C LEU A 32 4.57 1.86 -17.69
N GLY A 33 3.24 1.97 -17.72
CA GLY A 33 2.46 1.83 -18.95
C GLY A 33 2.95 2.77 -20.04
N ASP A 34 3.14 4.04 -19.69
CA ASP A 34 3.66 5.07 -20.59
C ASP A 34 5.08 4.74 -21.07
N LEU A 35 5.95 4.28 -20.17
CA LEU A 35 7.30 3.86 -20.54
C LEU A 35 7.27 2.69 -21.53
N LYS A 36 6.43 1.67 -21.29
CA LYS A 36 6.24 0.53 -22.20
C LYS A 36 5.77 0.99 -23.58
N ALA A 37 4.79 1.88 -23.63
CA ALA A 37 4.26 2.40 -24.88
C ALA A 37 5.33 3.17 -25.69
N ARG A 38 6.15 3.97 -25.02
CA ARG A 38 7.26 4.69 -25.64
C ARG A 38 8.35 3.76 -26.18
N LEU A 39 8.59 2.65 -25.51
CA LEU A 39 9.62 1.68 -25.90
C LEU A 39 9.15 0.67 -26.95
N ALA A 40 7.84 0.44 -27.09
CA ALA A 40 7.26 -0.48 -28.08
C ALA A 40 7.76 -0.26 -29.53
N PRO A 41 7.78 0.97 -30.09
CA PRO A 41 8.29 1.19 -31.45
C PRO A 41 9.82 1.03 -31.58
N LEU A 42 10.56 1.13 -30.47
CA LEU A 42 12.01 0.95 -30.45
C LEU A 42 12.42 -0.53 -30.40
N GLN A 43 11.52 -1.46 -30.06
CA GLN A 43 11.82 -2.90 -29.97
C GLN A 43 12.44 -3.48 -31.25
N ALA A 44 12.11 -2.94 -32.44
CA ALA A 44 12.70 -3.37 -33.70
C ALA A 44 14.20 -3.02 -33.84
N GLY A 45 14.70 -2.05 -33.06
CA GLY A 45 16.10 -1.60 -33.05
C GLY A 45 16.87 -1.94 -31.77
N TYR A 46 16.27 -2.70 -30.84
CA TYR A 46 16.87 -3.00 -29.54
C TYR A 46 18.07 -3.95 -29.66
N THR A 47 19.25 -3.37 -29.79
CA THR A 47 20.52 -4.04 -29.51
C THR A 47 20.66 -4.28 -27.99
N GLY A 48 21.39 -5.33 -27.60
CA GLY A 48 21.29 -5.98 -26.27
C GLY A 48 21.30 -5.09 -25.02
N GLN A 49 22.00 -3.95 -25.03
CA GLN A 49 22.09 -3.05 -23.88
C GLN A 49 20.75 -2.39 -23.51
N ALA A 50 19.93 -2.06 -24.50
CA ALA A 50 18.62 -1.46 -24.23
C ALA A 50 17.67 -2.49 -23.59
N LYS A 51 17.78 -3.76 -23.99
CA LYS A 51 17.01 -4.88 -23.42
C LYS A 51 17.37 -5.12 -21.95
N GLU A 52 18.67 -5.09 -21.62
CA GLU A 52 19.13 -5.22 -20.22
C GLU A 52 18.61 -4.09 -19.33
N LEU A 53 18.64 -2.84 -19.81
CA LEU A 53 18.10 -1.69 -19.08
C LEU A 53 16.58 -1.79 -18.87
N TRP A 54 15.86 -2.27 -19.89
CA TRP A 54 14.43 -2.54 -19.79
C TRP A 54 14.14 -3.61 -18.73
N ASP A 55 14.82 -4.75 -18.82
CA ASP A 55 14.64 -5.87 -17.88
C ASP A 55 15.01 -5.47 -16.44
N ALA A 56 15.97 -4.56 -16.26
CA ALA A 56 16.31 -3.99 -14.95
C ALA A 56 15.21 -3.07 -14.42
N LYS A 57 14.68 -2.16 -15.24
CA LYS A 57 13.59 -1.26 -14.83
C LYS A 57 12.29 -2.00 -14.54
N GLN A 58 12.00 -3.05 -15.30
CA GLN A 58 10.85 -3.90 -15.05
C GLN A 58 10.99 -4.67 -13.71
N ARG A 59 12.20 -5.07 -13.32
CA ARG A 59 12.45 -5.68 -12.00
C ARG A 59 12.26 -4.69 -10.86
N GLU A 60 12.94 -3.54 -10.92
CA GLU A 60 12.80 -2.47 -9.92
C GLU A 60 11.33 -2.09 -9.68
N TRP A 61 10.57 -2.06 -10.77
CA TRP A 61 9.14 -1.85 -10.72
C TRP A 61 8.38 -2.94 -9.94
N ASN A 62 8.57 -4.20 -10.31
CA ASN A 62 7.85 -5.31 -9.69
C ASN A 62 8.14 -5.34 -8.19
N ASP A 63 9.40 -5.11 -7.82
CA ASP A 63 9.85 -5.04 -6.43
C ASP A 63 9.16 -3.89 -5.66
N ALA A 64 9.04 -2.72 -6.29
CA ALA A 64 8.35 -1.57 -5.71
C ALA A 64 6.85 -1.85 -5.50
N GLN A 65 6.18 -2.49 -6.47
CA GLN A 65 4.78 -2.87 -6.32
C GLN A 65 4.56 -3.92 -5.23
N ASP A 66 5.42 -4.93 -5.15
CA ASP A 66 5.32 -5.97 -4.12
C ASP A 66 5.53 -5.39 -2.72
N SER A 67 6.51 -4.49 -2.58
CA SER A 67 6.74 -3.76 -1.34
C SER A 67 5.51 -2.96 -0.93
N LEU A 68 4.87 -2.27 -1.88
CA LEU A 68 3.66 -1.49 -1.62
C LEU A 68 2.48 -2.37 -1.18
N ARG A 69 2.29 -3.51 -1.84
CA ARG A 69 1.27 -4.52 -1.46
C ARG A 69 1.48 -5.02 -0.04
N GLN A 70 2.73 -5.31 0.34
CA GLN A 70 3.07 -5.78 1.68
C GLN A 70 2.80 -4.73 2.76
N VAL A 71 3.13 -3.46 2.50
CA VAL A 71 2.85 -2.35 3.41
C VAL A 71 1.35 -2.19 3.62
N LEU A 72 0.55 -2.19 2.54
CA LEU A 72 -0.90 -2.08 2.61
C LEU A 72 -1.54 -3.25 3.39
N ALA A 73 -1.06 -4.48 3.17
CA ALA A 73 -1.52 -5.65 3.93
C ALA A 73 -1.19 -5.51 5.43
N SER A 74 0.02 -5.06 5.75
CA SER A 74 0.46 -4.85 7.14
C SER A 74 -0.38 -3.78 7.84
N ILE A 75 -0.70 -2.70 7.13
CA ILE A 75 -1.61 -1.65 7.61
C ILE A 75 -3.00 -2.22 7.88
N GLY A 76 -3.57 -2.99 6.95
CA GLY A 76 -4.89 -3.62 7.12
C GLY A 76 -4.96 -4.50 8.36
N MET A 77 -3.93 -5.32 8.60
CA MET A 77 -3.85 -6.16 9.81
C MET A 77 -3.78 -5.33 11.09
N ALA A 78 -2.97 -4.26 11.12
CA ALA A 78 -2.84 -3.40 12.30
C ALA A 78 -4.15 -2.68 12.65
N VAL A 79 -4.89 -2.22 11.63
CA VAL A 79 -6.22 -1.62 11.77
C VAL A 79 -7.18 -2.64 12.38
N GLN A 80 -7.29 -3.83 11.79
CA GLN A 80 -8.21 -4.85 12.27
C GLN A 80 -7.92 -5.25 13.73
N GLN A 81 -6.65 -5.48 14.06
CA GLN A 81 -6.25 -5.85 15.42
C GLN A 81 -6.56 -4.75 16.44
N THR A 82 -6.49 -3.48 16.05
CA THR A 82 -6.88 -2.36 16.92
C THR A 82 -8.40 -2.32 17.16
N GLY A 83 -9.19 -2.66 16.14
CA GLY A 83 -10.65 -2.73 16.24
C GLY A 83 -11.12 -3.83 17.17
N ASP A 84 -10.58 -5.03 17.01
CA ASP A 84 -10.90 -6.20 17.84
C ASP A 84 -10.54 -5.97 19.31
N ASN A 85 -9.37 -5.36 19.57
CA ASN A 85 -8.93 -5.02 20.93
C ASN A 85 -9.85 -3.98 21.59
N TYR A 86 -10.38 -3.03 20.82
CA TYR A 86 -11.30 -2.02 21.34
C TYR A 86 -12.65 -2.64 21.72
N GLU A 87 -13.26 -3.45 20.84
CA GLU A 87 -14.55 -4.09 21.12
C GLU A 87 -14.47 -5.00 22.35
N GLN A 88 -13.38 -5.76 22.50
CA GLN A 88 -13.16 -6.60 23.67
C GLN A 88 -12.96 -5.78 24.94
N THR A 89 -12.19 -4.69 24.89
CA THR A 89 -11.95 -3.82 26.05
C THR A 89 -13.22 -3.11 26.49
N GLU A 90 -14.01 -2.62 25.55
CA GLU A 90 -15.27 -1.93 25.84
C GLU A 90 -16.31 -2.90 26.40
N LYS A 91 -16.45 -4.10 25.82
CA LYS A 91 -17.28 -5.17 26.39
C LYS A 91 -16.82 -5.55 27.81
N ALA A 92 -15.52 -5.72 28.03
CA ALA A 92 -14.99 -6.08 29.34
C ALA A 92 -15.23 -4.98 30.40
N ASN A 93 -15.14 -3.71 30.02
CA ASN A 93 -15.44 -2.59 30.92
C ASN A 93 -16.94 -2.43 31.16
N ALA A 94 -17.79 -2.55 30.14
CA ALA A 94 -19.23 -2.55 30.29
C ALA A 94 -19.72 -3.69 31.21
N SER A 95 -19.09 -4.87 31.11
CA SER A 95 -19.36 -6.02 31.98
C SER A 95 -18.95 -5.81 33.45
N ARG A 96 -18.09 -4.82 33.72
CA ARG A 96 -17.62 -4.49 35.08
C ARG A 96 -18.49 -3.44 35.78
N TRP A 97 -19.32 -2.73 35.03
CA TRP A 97 -20.23 -1.71 35.54
C TRP A 97 -21.71 -2.15 35.53
N MET A 98 -21.98 -3.35 34.99
CA MET A 98 -23.21 -4.12 35.23
C MET A 98 -23.01 -5.10 36.38
#